data_AF-A0A1A8MD37-F1
#
_entry.id   AF-A0A1A8MD37-F1
#
_cell.length_a   1.000
_cell.length_b   1.000
_cell.length_c   1.000
_cell.angle_alpha   90.00
_cell.angle_beta   90.00
_cell.angle_gamma   90.00
#
_symmetry.space_group_name_H-M   'P 1'
#
loop_
_entity.id
_entity.type
_entity.pdbx_description
1 polymer ?
#
loop_
_entity_poly.entity_id
_entity_poly.type
_entity_poly.pdbx_seq_one_letter_code
_entity_poly.pdbx_strand_id
1 'polypeptide(L)'
;AESLSWYKDEEEKEKKYMLPLDNLKLRDVEKGFMSSKHVFAIFNTEQRNVYKDLRQIELACDTQEDVDSWKASFLRAGVYPEKDQHENEDTMSSGDTVSMDPQLERQVETIRNLVDSYIGIVNKSIRDLMPKTIMHLMINNTKDFIHSELLAYLYSAGDQGSLMEESAEQAQRRDEMLRMYHALKEALVIIGDISTTTVSTPVPPPVDDTWIVKDSSPPPASRPPTATTAPPIRPPAVRGPTPGPPPPLNLSPAFGAPPVPSRPGPPSAYAGDTNPAMPLIPSRPARVPPALPPGIPSRRPPAAPNRPTIIRPSEPSLLD
;
A
#
# COMPACT_ATOMS: atom_id res chain seq x y z
N ALA A 1 -19.77 23.16 -28.38
CA ALA A 1 -18.33 23.44 -28.49
C ALA A 1 -18.14 24.44 -29.61
N GLU A 2 -17.19 25.37 -29.50
CA GLU A 2 -17.03 26.50 -30.44
C GLU A 2 -15.92 26.27 -31.49
N SER A 3 -15.06 25.27 -31.29
CA SER A 3 -13.96 24.94 -32.21
C SER A 3 -13.71 23.43 -32.29
N LEU A 4 -13.22 22.97 -33.45
CA LEU A 4 -12.61 21.67 -33.64
C LEU A 4 -11.10 21.78 -33.44
N SER A 5 -10.53 20.96 -32.58
CA SER A 5 -9.08 20.95 -32.31
C SER A 5 -8.53 19.55 -32.50
N TRP A 6 -7.33 19.44 -33.07
CA TRP A 6 -6.64 18.15 -33.14
C TRP A 6 -5.22 18.26 -32.59
N TYR A 7 -4.80 17.16 -31.96
CA TYR A 7 -3.54 17.04 -31.26
C TYR A 7 -2.62 16.07 -32.00
N LYS A 8 -1.36 16.03 -31.61
CA LYS A 8 -0.41 15.06 -32.15
C LYS A 8 -0.66 13.65 -31.65
N ASP A 9 -1.06 13.53 -30.40
CA ASP A 9 -1.26 12.30 -29.64
C ASP A 9 -2.38 12.48 -28.60
N GLU A 10 -2.77 11.39 -27.95
CA GLU A 10 -3.79 11.36 -26.89
C GLU A 10 -3.34 12.00 -25.57
N GLU A 11 -2.04 12.30 -25.41
CA GLU A 11 -1.57 13.04 -24.23
C GLU A 11 -2.04 14.51 -24.24
N GLU A 12 -2.58 14.99 -25.36
CA GLU A 12 -3.10 16.35 -25.58
C GLU A 12 -2.08 17.47 -25.25
N LYS A 13 -0.78 17.16 -25.27
CA LYS A 13 0.29 18.12 -24.93
C LYS A 13 0.62 19.08 -26.08
N GLU A 14 0.50 18.61 -27.32
CA GLU A 14 0.85 19.38 -28.52
C GLU A 14 -0.39 19.59 -29.40
N LYS A 15 -1.02 20.75 -29.25
CA LYS A 15 -2.16 21.18 -30.08
C LYS A 15 -1.67 21.57 -31.46
N LYS A 16 -2.00 20.78 -32.49
CA LYS A 16 -1.56 21.04 -33.87
C LYS A 16 -2.34 22.18 -34.51
N TYR A 17 -3.65 22.22 -34.29
CA TYR A 17 -4.50 23.27 -34.85
C TYR A 17 -5.79 23.43 -34.06
N MET A 18 -6.40 24.61 -34.22
CA MET A 18 -7.72 24.93 -33.71
C MET A 18 -8.52 25.59 -34.83
N LEU A 19 -9.56 24.91 -35.28
CA LEU A 19 -10.46 25.35 -36.33
C LEU A 19 -11.75 25.88 -35.71
N PRO A 20 -12.06 27.19 -35.82
CA PRO A 20 -13.37 27.72 -35.47
C PRO A 20 -14.47 27.06 -36.30
N LEU A 21 -15.62 26.77 -35.70
CA LEU A 21 -16.73 26.09 -36.40
C LEU A 21 -17.60 27.05 -37.24
N ASP A 22 -17.34 28.35 -37.16
CA ASP A 22 -18.10 29.37 -37.87
C ASP A 22 -17.99 29.22 -39.40
N ASN A 23 -19.14 29.35 -40.07
CA ASN A 23 -19.25 29.30 -41.53
C ASN A 23 -18.70 28.01 -42.16
N LEU A 24 -18.69 26.92 -41.40
CA LEU A 24 -18.37 25.59 -41.90
C LEU A 24 -19.63 24.84 -42.33
N LYS A 25 -19.48 24.01 -43.36
CA LYS A 25 -20.48 23.01 -43.76
C LYS A 25 -19.82 21.66 -43.97
N LEU A 26 -20.62 20.61 -43.81
CA LEU A 26 -20.23 19.24 -44.11
C LEU A 26 -20.60 18.88 -45.55
N ARG A 27 -19.78 18.09 -46.21
CA ARG A 27 -20.08 17.48 -47.52
C ARG A 27 -19.65 16.03 -47.49
N ASP A 28 -20.42 15.17 -48.13
CA ASP A 28 -20.02 13.78 -48.34
C ASP A 28 -19.01 13.66 -49.47
N VAL A 29 -17.94 12.92 -49.22
CA VAL A 29 -16.89 12.68 -50.22
C VAL A 29 -17.16 11.32 -50.83
N GLU A 30 -17.21 11.27 -52.16
CA GLU A 30 -17.43 10.03 -52.88
C GLU A 30 -16.37 8.99 -52.52
N LYS A 31 -16.82 7.79 -52.18
CA LYS A 31 -15.94 6.66 -51.88
C LYS A 31 -15.17 6.29 -53.15
N GLY A 32 -13.89 6.66 -53.21
CA GLY A 32 -13.02 6.29 -54.33
C GLY A 32 -13.04 4.77 -54.56
N PHE A 33 -12.91 4.34 -55.82
CA PHE A 33 -13.15 2.97 -56.31
C PHE A 33 -12.38 1.84 -55.58
N MET A 34 -11.43 2.17 -54.69
CA MET A 34 -10.67 1.22 -53.85
C MET A 34 -10.57 1.62 -52.38
N SER A 35 -11.26 2.68 -51.93
CA SER A 35 -11.20 3.12 -50.53
C SER A 35 -12.18 2.30 -49.69
N SER A 36 -11.69 1.63 -48.65
CA SER A 36 -12.54 0.98 -47.65
C SER A 36 -13.02 1.95 -46.56
N LYS A 37 -12.41 3.14 -46.45
CA LYS A 37 -12.68 4.12 -45.40
C LYS A 37 -13.90 4.97 -45.71
N HIS A 38 -14.63 5.35 -44.66
CA HIS A 38 -15.79 6.22 -44.73
C HIS A 38 -15.31 7.65 -44.51
N VAL A 39 -15.55 8.55 -45.47
CA VAL A 39 -14.94 9.88 -45.49
C VAL A 39 -16.01 10.96 -45.63
N PHE A 40 -15.86 12.03 -44.87
CA PHE A 40 -16.63 13.26 -45.04
C PHE A 40 -15.69 14.47 -45.02
N ALA A 41 -16.10 15.56 -45.68
CA ALA A 41 -15.32 16.78 -45.76
C ALA A 41 -15.99 17.92 -44.99
N ILE A 42 -15.14 18.79 -44.43
CA ILE A 42 -15.55 20.07 -43.86
C ILE A 42 -14.96 21.19 -44.70
N PHE A 43 -15.81 22.12 -45.15
CA PHE A 43 -15.39 23.25 -45.99
C PHE A 43 -15.99 24.56 -45.48
N ASN A 44 -15.39 25.69 -45.85
CA ASN A 44 -15.90 27.01 -45.50
C ASN A 44 -16.86 27.54 -46.58
N THR A 45 -18.03 28.05 -46.18
CA THR A 45 -19.03 28.60 -47.11
C THR A 45 -18.58 29.86 -47.82
N GLU A 46 -17.64 30.61 -47.23
CA GLU A 46 -17.06 31.83 -47.81
C GLU A 46 -15.85 31.53 -48.70
N GLN A 47 -15.63 30.26 -49.07
CA GLN A 47 -14.51 29.80 -49.91
C GLN A 47 -13.12 30.13 -49.34
N ARG A 48 -13.02 30.36 -48.02
CA ARG A 48 -11.73 30.48 -47.33
C ARG A 48 -11.08 29.12 -47.13
N ASN A 49 -9.75 29.12 -47.04
CA ASN A 49 -9.01 27.94 -46.63
C ASN A 49 -9.37 27.57 -45.19
N VAL A 50 -9.68 26.29 -44.98
CA VAL A 50 -10.04 25.73 -43.66
C VAL A 50 -8.78 25.39 -42.86
N TYR A 51 -7.77 24.83 -43.54
CA TYR A 51 -6.49 24.51 -42.94
C TYR A 51 -5.35 24.75 -43.91
N LYS A 52 -4.41 25.62 -43.54
CA LYS A 52 -3.29 26.05 -44.40
C LYS A 52 -3.78 26.53 -45.77
N ASP A 53 -3.39 25.84 -46.83
CA ASP A 53 -3.74 26.05 -48.23
C ASP A 53 -4.93 25.19 -48.70
N LEU A 54 -5.47 24.35 -47.81
CA LEU A 54 -6.58 23.45 -48.12
C LEU A 54 -7.93 24.14 -47.92
N ARG A 55 -8.76 24.13 -48.98
CA ARG A 55 -10.13 24.66 -48.98
C ARG A 55 -11.14 23.77 -48.25
N GLN A 56 -10.80 22.50 -48.04
CA GLN A 56 -11.58 21.55 -47.27
C GLN A 56 -10.66 20.61 -46.49
N ILE A 57 -11.15 20.05 -45.39
CA ILE A 57 -10.47 18.98 -44.64
C ILE A 57 -11.31 17.72 -44.77
N GLU A 58 -10.69 16.63 -45.18
CA GLU A 58 -11.32 15.31 -45.24
C GLU A 58 -10.99 14.51 -43.98
N LEU A 59 -12.03 14.02 -43.33
CA LEU A 59 -11.96 13.20 -42.13
C LEU A 59 -12.43 11.80 -42.48
N ALA A 60 -11.57 10.82 -42.24
CA ALA A 60 -11.83 9.42 -42.51
C ALA A 60 -12.04 8.65 -41.21
N CYS A 61 -13.11 7.87 -41.15
CA CYS A 61 -13.40 6.96 -40.05
C CYS A 61 -13.40 5.52 -40.56
N ASP A 62 -13.17 4.58 -39.64
CA ASP A 62 -13.11 3.16 -39.96
C ASP A 62 -14.51 2.57 -40.19
N THR A 63 -15.51 3.03 -39.42
CA THR A 63 -16.90 2.58 -39.54
C THR A 63 -17.86 3.68 -39.98
N GLN A 64 -19.01 3.29 -40.55
CA GLN A 64 -20.09 4.21 -40.88
C GLN A 64 -20.72 4.83 -39.61
N GLU A 65 -20.81 4.05 -38.53
CA GLU A 65 -21.35 4.51 -37.24
C GLU A 65 -20.51 5.64 -36.63
N ASP A 66 -19.17 5.57 -36.78
CA ASP A 66 -18.27 6.65 -36.38
C ASP A 66 -18.54 7.92 -37.19
N VAL A 67 -18.70 7.80 -38.52
CA VAL A 67 -19.03 8.96 -39.39
C VAL A 67 -20.33 9.60 -38.94
N ASP A 68 -21.36 8.80 -38.69
CA ASP A 68 -22.68 9.30 -38.27
C ASP A 68 -22.60 9.96 -36.88
N SER A 69 -21.83 9.38 -35.95
CA SER A 69 -21.56 9.96 -34.63
C SER A 69 -20.80 11.29 -34.70
N TRP A 70 -19.82 11.40 -35.60
CA TRP A 70 -19.10 12.64 -35.89
C TRP A 70 -20.02 13.69 -36.53
N LYS A 71 -20.78 13.33 -37.57
CA LYS A 71 -21.77 14.21 -38.21
C LYS A 71 -22.81 14.71 -37.22
N ALA A 72 -23.32 13.86 -36.34
CA ALA A 72 -24.24 14.26 -35.27
C ALA A 72 -23.58 15.23 -34.28
N SER A 73 -22.31 15.03 -33.95
CA SER A 73 -21.55 15.94 -33.10
C SER A 73 -21.32 17.31 -33.74
N PHE A 74 -21.01 17.36 -35.04
CA PHE A 74 -20.92 18.58 -35.82
C PHE A 74 -22.28 19.31 -35.95
N LEU A 75 -23.37 18.57 -36.17
CA LEU A 75 -24.73 19.11 -36.23
C LEU A 75 -25.13 19.74 -34.90
N ARG A 76 -24.83 19.07 -33.77
CA ARG A 76 -25.01 19.62 -32.41
C ARG A 76 -24.15 20.86 -32.16
N ALA A 77 -23.02 20.98 -32.84
CA ALA A 77 -22.13 22.14 -32.77
C ALA A 77 -22.50 23.24 -33.79
N GLY A 78 -23.58 23.09 -34.57
CA GLY A 78 -24.07 24.10 -35.51
C GLY A 78 -23.49 24.02 -36.93
N VAL A 79 -22.73 22.97 -37.25
CA VAL A 79 -22.17 22.73 -38.59
C VAL A 79 -23.14 21.83 -39.36
N TYR A 80 -23.83 22.40 -40.35
CA TYR A 80 -24.86 21.69 -41.10
C TYR A 80 -24.29 21.01 -42.35
N PRO A 81 -24.84 19.84 -42.75
CA PRO A 81 -24.57 19.29 -44.08
C PRO A 81 -24.99 20.26 -45.18
N GLU A 82 -24.21 20.28 -46.25
CA GLU A 82 -24.58 20.96 -47.48
C GLU A 82 -25.89 20.36 -47.97
N LYS A 83 -26.88 21.22 -48.21
CA LYS A 83 -28.12 20.80 -48.85
C LYS A 83 -27.75 20.46 -50.29
N ASP A 84 -27.87 19.20 -50.66
CA ASP A 84 -27.73 18.80 -52.05
C ASP A 84 -28.66 19.69 -52.88
N GLN A 85 -28.07 20.40 -53.83
CA GLN A 85 -28.79 21.11 -54.86
C GLN A 85 -29.25 20.07 -55.88
N HIS A 86 -30.09 19.14 -55.43
CA HIS A 86 -30.85 18.20 -56.26
C HIS A 86 -32.30 18.26 -55.78
N GLU A 87 -33.17 18.67 -56.69
CA GLU A 87 -34.63 18.57 -56.55
C GLU A 87 -34.98 17.10 -56.29
N ASN A 88 -35.12 16.71 -55.03
CA ASN A 88 -35.87 15.52 -54.65
C ASN A 88 -36.66 15.86 -53.38
N GLU A 89 -37.85 16.35 -53.66
CA GLU A 89 -38.96 16.56 -52.75
C GLU A 89 -39.46 15.18 -52.30
N ASP A 90 -38.89 14.63 -51.22
CA ASP A 90 -39.53 13.60 -50.38
C ASP A 90 -38.78 13.48 -49.05
N THR A 91 -38.92 14.52 -48.24
CA THR A 91 -38.47 14.56 -46.85
C THR A 91 -39.44 13.73 -46.00
N MET A 92 -39.14 12.43 -45.86
CA MET A 92 -39.76 11.58 -44.85
C MET A 92 -39.31 12.06 -43.46
N SER A 93 -40.15 12.88 -42.85
CA SER A 93 -40.11 13.30 -41.46
C SER A 93 -39.98 12.09 -40.52
N SER A 94 -38.74 11.72 -40.19
CA SER A 94 -38.42 10.87 -39.05
C SER A 94 -38.02 11.76 -37.85
N GLY A 95 -38.92 12.67 -37.49
CA GLY A 95 -38.79 13.54 -36.31
C GLY A 95 -39.59 13.04 -35.10
N ASP A 96 -40.42 12.02 -35.27
CA ASP A 96 -41.35 11.53 -34.24
C ASP A 96 -40.79 10.31 -33.49
N THR A 97 -39.69 10.48 -32.76
CA THR A 97 -39.48 9.70 -31.52
C THR A 97 -38.69 10.56 -30.55
N VAL A 98 -39.14 10.64 -29.30
CA VAL A 98 -38.57 11.45 -28.19
C VAL A 98 -38.65 12.97 -28.34
N SER A 99 -39.87 13.52 -28.23
CA SER A 99 -40.05 14.81 -27.55
C SER A 99 -39.74 14.62 -26.06
N MET A 100 -38.45 14.57 -25.72
CA MET A 100 -38.02 14.81 -24.35
C MET A 100 -38.14 16.31 -24.12
N ASP A 101 -38.88 16.70 -23.07
CA ASP A 101 -38.93 18.09 -22.64
C ASP A 101 -37.49 18.54 -22.30
N PRO A 102 -36.90 19.51 -23.04
CA PRO A 102 -35.54 19.98 -22.79
C PRO A 102 -35.35 20.51 -21.36
N GLN A 103 -36.44 20.94 -20.70
CA GLN A 103 -36.40 21.35 -19.31
C GLN A 103 -36.25 20.14 -18.38
N LEU A 104 -36.95 19.03 -18.64
CA LEU A 104 -36.85 17.81 -17.86
C LEU A 104 -35.44 17.20 -17.98
N GLU A 105 -34.86 17.14 -19.18
CA GLU A 105 -33.50 16.64 -19.35
C GLU A 105 -32.48 17.46 -18.54
N ARG A 106 -32.59 18.80 -18.58
CA ARG A 106 -31.74 19.69 -17.80
C ARG A 106 -31.94 19.53 -16.29
N GLN A 107 -33.17 19.37 -15.84
CA GLN A 107 -33.48 19.15 -14.42
C GLN A 107 -32.94 17.82 -13.92
N VAL A 108 -33.13 16.75 -14.69
CA VAL A 108 -32.61 15.42 -14.34
C VAL A 108 -31.09 15.46 -14.27
N GLU A 109 -30.42 16.11 -15.22
CA GLU A 109 -28.97 16.26 -15.20
C GLU A 109 -28.49 17.09 -13.99
N THR A 110 -29.21 18.15 -13.65
CA THR A 110 -28.93 18.93 -12.43
C THR A 110 -29.05 18.07 -11.17
N ILE A 111 -30.11 17.26 -11.09
CA ILE A 111 -30.34 16.36 -9.95
C ILE A 111 -29.25 15.29 -9.86
N ARG A 112 -28.85 14.67 -10.98
CA ARG A 112 -27.75 13.69 -11.00
C ARG A 112 -26.46 14.29 -10.44
N ASN A 113 -26.06 15.46 -10.93
CA ASN A 113 -24.85 16.15 -10.47
C ASN A 113 -24.90 16.47 -8.97
N LEU A 114 -26.07 16.86 -8.44
CA LEU A 114 -26.25 17.10 -6.99
C LEU A 114 -26.16 15.81 -6.17
N VAL A 115 -26.78 14.73 -6.65
CA VAL A 115 -26.74 13.41 -5.98
C VAL A 115 -25.31 12.87 -5.97
N ASP A 116 -24.60 12.92 -7.10
CA ASP A 116 -23.21 12.47 -7.20
C ASP A 116 -22.30 13.26 -6.26
N SER A 117 -22.50 14.58 -6.19
CA SER A 117 -21.78 15.43 -5.24
C SER A 117 -22.05 15.02 -3.78
N TYR A 118 -23.31 14.83 -3.41
CA TYR A 118 -23.70 14.45 -2.06
C TYR A 118 -23.17 13.06 -1.69
N ILE A 119 -23.34 12.07 -2.55
CA ILE A 119 -22.82 10.71 -2.34
C ILE A 119 -21.28 10.72 -2.27
N GLY A 120 -20.62 11.56 -3.06
CA GLY A 120 -19.18 11.78 -2.95
C GLY A 120 -18.74 12.24 -1.56
N ILE A 121 -19.47 13.20 -0.97
CA ILE A 121 -19.22 13.69 0.40
C ILE A 121 -19.51 12.59 1.43
N VAL A 122 -20.64 11.90 1.31
CA VAL A 122 -21.01 10.78 2.21
C VAL A 122 -19.96 9.68 2.17
N ASN A 123 -19.52 9.25 0.99
CA ASN A 123 -18.49 8.22 0.83
C ASN A 123 -17.15 8.65 1.42
N LYS A 124 -16.81 9.94 1.33
CA LYS A 124 -15.63 10.49 2.00
C LYS A 124 -15.78 10.42 3.53
N SER A 125 -16.95 10.77 4.05
CA SER A 125 -17.26 10.68 5.48
C SER A 125 -17.22 9.24 6.00
N ILE A 126 -17.81 8.28 5.27
CA ILE A 126 -17.81 6.86 5.66
C ILE A 126 -16.39 6.31 5.67
N ARG A 127 -15.59 6.58 4.63
CA ARG A 127 -14.18 6.14 4.57
C ARG A 127 -13.32 6.69 5.71
N ASP A 128 -13.65 7.87 6.23
CA ASP A 128 -12.94 8.48 7.36
C ASP A 128 -13.45 7.98 8.72
N LEU A 129 -14.77 7.92 8.91
CA LEU A 129 -15.37 7.59 10.21
C LEU A 129 -15.36 6.10 10.52
N MET A 130 -15.45 5.22 9.51
CA MET A 130 -15.51 3.78 9.75
C MET A 130 -14.24 3.22 10.42
N PRO A 131 -13.02 3.51 9.92
CA PRO A 131 -11.81 3.05 10.58
C PRO A 131 -11.65 3.63 11.99
N LYS A 132 -12.04 4.90 12.20
CA LYS A 132 -12.00 5.55 13.52
C LYS A 132 -12.96 4.88 14.52
N THR A 133 -14.14 4.49 14.05
CA THR A 133 -15.15 3.79 14.85
C THR A 133 -14.65 2.40 15.26
N ILE A 134 -14.09 1.63 14.32
CA ILE A 134 -13.52 0.31 14.61
C ILE A 134 -12.34 0.44 15.58
N MET A 135 -11.45 1.41 15.35
CA MET A 135 -10.32 1.67 16.22
C MET A 135 -10.76 1.98 17.66
N HIS A 136 -11.74 2.88 17.82
CA HIS A 136 -12.20 3.29 19.14
C HIS A 136 -12.98 2.18 19.87
N LEU A 137 -13.94 1.56 19.19
CA LEU A 137 -14.86 0.62 19.82
C LEU A 137 -14.30 -0.79 19.96
N MET A 138 -13.52 -1.26 18.98
CA MET A 138 -13.02 -2.64 19.00
C MET A 138 -11.58 -2.69 19.47
N ILE A 139 -10.69 -1.98 18.77
CA ILE A 139 -9.24 -2.13 19.00
C ILE A 139 -8.83 -1.56 20.35
N ASN A 140 -9.18 -0.31 20.63
CA ASN A 140 -8.82 0.33 21.89
C ASN A 140 -9.53 -0.32 23.07
N ASN A 141 -10.81 -0.70 22.93
CA ASN A 141 -11.52 -1.42 23.98
C ASN A 141 -10.89 -2.79 24.28
N THR A 142 -10.57 -3.59 23.25
CA THR A 142 -9.90 -4.89 23.43
C THR A 142 -8.53 -4.72 24.07
N LYS A 143 -7.77 -3.70 23.65
CA LYS A 143 -6.48 -3.36 24.25
C LYS A 143 -6.65 -3.05 25.75
N ASP A 144 -7.62 -2.21 26.09
CA ASP A 144 -7.86 -1.81 27.48
C ASP A 144 -8.33 -3.00 28.33
N PHE A 145 -9.17 -3.88 27.77
CA PHE A 145 -9.55 -5.16 28.39
C PHE A 145 -8.34 -6.04 28.68
N ILE A 146 -7.45 -6.25 27.71
CA ILE A 146 -6.22 -7.05 27.87
C ILE A 146 -5.35 -6.49 28.99
N HIS A 147 -5.18 -5.17 29.06
CA HIS A 147 -4.30 -4.53 30.05
C HIS A 147 -4.91 -4.41 31.44
N SER A 148 -6.23 -4.24 31.55
CA SER A 148 -6.86 -3.82 32.80
C SER A 148 -7.76 -4.89 33.43
N GLU A 149 -8.36 -5.77 32.63
CA GLU A 149 -9.42 -6.68 33.08
C GLU A 149 -9.03 -8.15 32.94
N LEU A 150 -8.32 -8.52 31.87
CA LEU A 150 -7.98 -9.90 31.55
C LEU A 150 -7.33 -10.64 32.72
N LEU A 151 -6.40 -9.99 33.42
CA LEU A 151 -5.71 -10.61 34.55
C LEU A 151 -6.68 -10.93 35.71
N ALA A 152 -7.60 -10.02 36.01
CA ALA A 152 -8.63 -10.25 37.03
C ALA A 152 -9.55 -11.41 36.63
N TYR A 153 -9.93 -11.49 35.36
CA TYR A 153 -10.70 -12.62 34.83
C TYR A 153 -9.96 -13.95 34.98
N LEU A 154 -8.67 -14.00 34.64
CA LEU A 154 -7.85 -15.22 34.80
C LEU A 154 -7.73 -15.65 36.27
N TYR A 155 -7.59 -14.71 37.20
CA TYR A 155 -7.60 -15.03 38.63
C TYR A 155 -8.97 -15.47 39.15
N SER A 156 -10.06 -14.98 38.55
CA SER A 156 -11.42 -15.40 38.91
C SER A 156 -11.82 -16.76 38.34
N ALA A 157 -11.08 -17.31 37.37
CA ALA A 157 -11.40 -18.55 36.66
C ALA A 157 -11.29 -19.82 37.53
N GLY A 158 -10.90 -19.69 38.80
CA GLY A 158 -10.96 -20.74 39.80
C GLY A 158 -9.67 -21.53 39.91
N ASP A 159 -9.44 -22.49 39.02
CA ASP A 159 -8.29 -23.41 39.13
C ASP A 159 -7.03 -22.85 38.47
N GLN A 160 -6.30 -22.02 39.21
CA GLN A 160 -5.00 -21.51 38.81
C GLN A 160 -3.95 -22.62 38.65
N GLY A 161 -4.10 -23.74 39.37
CA GLY A 161 -3.14 -24.85 39.33
C GLY A 161 -3.16 -25.55 37.98
N SER A 162 -4.35 -25.88 37.47
CA SER A 162 -4.50 -26.44 36.13
C SER A 162 -4.15 -25.41 35.03
N LEU A 163 -4.52 -24.13 35.21
CA LEU A 163 -4.20 -23.09 34.23
C LEU A 163 -2.68 -22.86 34.06
N MET A 164 -1.91 -23.06 35.13
CA MET A 164 -0.46 -22.89 35.16
C MET A 164 0.31 -24.22 35.08
N GLU A 165 -0.35 -25.30 34.66
CA GLU A 165 0.28 -26.61 34.55
C GLU A 165 1.41 -26.59 33.50
N GLU A 166 2.57 -27.16 33.87
CA GLU A 166 3.71 -27.29 32.98
C GLU A 166 3.42 -28.34 31.90
N SER A 167 3.70 -28.04 30.64
CA SER A 167 3.58 -29.04 29.58
C SER A 167 4.64 -30.14 29.76
N ALA A 168 4.26 -31.39 29.46
CA ALA A 168 5.17 -32.54 29.62
C ALA A 168 6.51 -32.37 28.87
N GLU A 169 6.48 -31.74 27.69
CA GLU A 169 7.68 -31.44 26.92
C GLU A 169 8.60 -30.43 27.65
N GLN A 170 8.02 -29.42 28.28
CA GLN A 170 8.78 -28.41 29.02
C GLN A 170 9.37 -29.00 30.30
N ALA A 171 8.60 -29.85 31.00
CA ALA A 171 9.07 -30.59 32.17
C ALA A 171 10.26 -31.49 31.80
N GLN A 172 10.16 -32.23 30.69
CA GLN A 172 11.26 -33.06 30.20
C GLN A 172 12.50 -32.22 29.85
N ARG A 173 12.33 -31.11 29.12
CA ARG A 173 13.43 -30.21 28.76
C ARG A 173 14.13 -29.64 30.00
N ARG A 174 13.35 -29.27 31.03
CA ARG A 174 13.88 -28.82 32.33
C ARG A 174 14.68 -29.92 33.00
N ASP A 175 14.17 -31.15 33.02
CA ASP A 175 14.85 -32.30 33.65
C ASP A 175 16.14 -32.70 32.89
N GLU A 176 16.15 -32.62 31.57
CA GLU A 176 17.35 -32.82 30.74
C GLU A 176 18.40 -31.75 31.02
N MET A 177 18.00 -30.48 31.11
CA MET A 177 18.88 -29.37 31.44
C MET A 177 19.48 -29.53 32.85
N LEU A 178 18.68 -29.96 33.83
CA LEU A 178 19.16 -30.25 35.18
C LEU A 178 20.15 -31.41 35.18
N ARG A 179 19.86 -32.50 34.47
CA ARG A 179 20.79 -33.64 34.35
C ARG A 179 22.12 -33.19 33.74
N MET A 180 22.07 -32.41 32.68
CA MET A 180 23.27 -31.86 32.03
C MET A 180 24.05 -30.93 32.97
N TYR A 181 23.35 -30.06 33.71
CA TYR A 181 23.95 -29.17 34.69
C TYR A 181 24.72 -29.94 35.78
N HIS A 182 24.12 -30.99 36.33
CA HIS A 182 24.78 -31.84 37.32
C HIS A 182 25.99 -32.55 36.74
N ALA A 183 25.88 -33.13 35.55
CA ALA A 183 26.99 -33.79 34.87
C ALA A 183 28.16 -32.83 34.61
N LEU A 184 27.89 -31.59 34.20
CA LEU A 184 28.93 -30.57 33.99
C LEU A 184 29.59 -30.13 35.30
N LYS A 185 28.81 -30.02 36.40
CA LYS A 185 29.37 -29.74 37.73
C LYS A 185 30.29 -30.84 38.20
N GLU A 186 29.88 -32.10 38.06
CA GLU A 186 30.72 -33.24 38.41
C GLU A 186 32.00 -33.29 37.57
N ALA A 187 31.90 -33.03 36.26
CA ALA A 187 33.07 -32.94 35.39
C ALA A 187 34.06 -31.86 35.85
N LEU A 188 33.56 -30.70 36.30
CA LEU A 188 34.42 -29.64 36.85
C LEU A 188 35.11 -30.05 38.15
N VAL A 189 34.42 -30.77 39.03
CA VAL A 189 35.03 -31.32 40.27
C VAL A 189 36.15 -32.29 39.91
N ILE A 190 35.91 -33.22 38.96
CA ILE A 190 36.92 -34.18 38.50
C ILE A 190 38.15 -33.46 37.92
N ILE A 191 37.96 -32.41 37.11
CA ILE A 191 39.07 -31.61 36.58
C ILE A 191 39.86 -30.95 37.72
N GLY A 192 39.17 -30.42 38.73
CA GLY A 192 39.78 -29.86 39.93
C GLY A 192 40.64 -30.89 40.66
N ASP A 193 40.09 -32.09 40.90
CA ASP A 193 40.77 -33.18 41.59
C ASP A 193 42.01 -33.65 40.84
N ILE A 194 41.94 -33.76 39.50
CA ILE A 194 43.11 -34.10 38.67
C ILE A 194 44.19 -33.03 38.81
N SER A 195 43.80 -31.75 38.75
CA SER A 195 44.74 -30.62 38.84
C SER A 195 45.48 -30.56 40.18
N THR A 196 44.88 -31.02 41.28
CA THR A 196 45.51 -30.97 42.61
C THR A 196 46.16 -32.28 43.02
N THR A 197 45.72 -33.42 42.48
CA THR A 197 46.13 -34.75 42.97
C THR A 197 47.19 -35.41 42.09
N THR A 198 47.34 -34.99 40.83
CA THR A 198 48.33 -35.58 39.92
C THR A 198 49.63 -34.77 39.89
N VAL A 199 50.77 -35.45 40.07
CA VAL A 199 52.11 -34.85 39.96
C VAL A 199 52.55 -34.89 38.50
N SER A 200 52.76 -33.71 37.91
CA SER A 200 53.39 -33.60 36.59
C SER A 200 54.88 -33.92 36.71
N THR A 201 55.31 -35.02 36.11
CA THR A 201 56.73 -35.33 35.93
C THR A 201 57.32 -34.40 34.87
N PRO A 202 58.35 -33.59 35.18
CA PRO A 202 59.00 -32.75 34.19
C PRO A 202 59.56 -33.61 33.06
N VAL A 203 59.38 -33.16 31.82
CA VAL A 203 59.92 -33.84 30.63
C VAL A 203 61.45 -33.92 30.76
N PRO A 204 62.07 -35.11 30.56
CA PRO A 204 63.52 -35.23 30.62
C PRO A 204 64.19 -34.36 29.55
N PRO A 205 65.41 -33.87 29.78
CA PRO A 205 66.11 -33.00 28.83
C PRO A 205 66.24 -33.68 27.45
N PRO A 206 66.10 -32.93 26.34
CA PRO A 206 66.26 -33.47 24.99
C PRO A 206 67.63 -34.16 24.83
N VAL A 207 67.64 -35.36 24.25
CA VAL A 207 68.85 -36.07 23.86
C VAL A 207 69.33 -35.57 22.49
N ASP A 208 70.60 -35.20 22.37
CA ASP A 208 71.21 -34.72 21.12
C ASP A 208 71.49 -35.90 20.15
N ASP A 209 70.63 -36.09 19.16
CA ASP A 209 70.75 -37.14 18.11
C ASP A 209 71.74 -36.79 16.97
N THR A 210 72.71 -35.91 17.23
CA THR A 210 73.68 -35.42 16.22
C THR A 210 74.65 -36.48 15.66
N TRP A 211 74.61 -37.73 16.14
CA TRP A 211 75.53 -38.79 15.74
C TRP A 211 75.04 -39.69 14.59
N ILE A 212 73.76 -39.60 14.18
CA ILE A 212 73.16 -40.60 13.27
C ILE A 212 73.28 -40.27 11.77
N VAL A 213 73.75 -39.09 11.36
CA VAL A 213 73.75 -38.74 9.92
C VAL A 213 75.08 -38.18 9.44
N LYS A 214 75.97 -39.06 8.98
CA LYS A 214 76.86 -38.78 7.83
C LYS A 214 77.45 -40.04 7.23
N ASP A 215 77.07 -40.31 5.97
CA ASP A 215 77.77 -41.01 4.88
C ASP A 215 76.73 -41.79 4.06
N SER A 216 76.62 -41.74 2.73
CA SER A 216 77.22 -40.97 1.65
C SER A 216 76.26 -41.19 0.44
N SER A 217 75.92 -40.15 -0.33
CA SER A 217 75.13 -40.31 -1.58
C SER A 217 75.95 -40.94 -2.71
N PRO A 218 75.28 -41.40 -3.78
CA PRO A 218 75.73 -41.03 -5.13
C PRO A 218 74.59 -40.52 -6.05
N PRO A 219 74.88 -39.57 -6.99
CA PRO A 219 73.90 -39.02 -7.94
C PRO A 219 73.80 -39.90 -9.20
N PRO A 220 72.76 -39.76 -10.08
CA PRO A 220 73.02 -39.02 -11.32
C PRO A 220 71.81 -38.40 -12.10
N ALA A 221 72.19 -37.52 -13.03
CA ALA A 221 71.67 -37.29 -14.40
C ALA A 221 70.37 -36.48 -14.66
N SER A 222 70.58 -35.38 -15.41
CA SER A 222 69.61 -34.49 -16.05
C SER A 222 69.02 -35.02 -17.38
N ARG A 223 67.72 -34.79 -17.64
CA ARG A 223 67.09 -34.78 -19.00
C ARG A 223 65.80 -33.90 -19.00
N PRO A 224 65.22 -33.50 -20.15
CA PRO A 224 64.88 -32.11 -20.54
C PRO A 224 63.38 -31.77 -20.39
N PRO A 225 62.91 -30.53 -20.70
CA PRO A 225 61.57 -30.06 -20.34
C PRO A 225 60.53 -30.40 -21.41
N THR A 226 59.33 -30.79 -20.98
CA THR A 226 58.13 -30.92 -21.83
C THR A 226 56.93 -30.26 -21.16
N ALA A 227 56.32 -29.34 -21.90
CA ALA A 227 55.13 -28.58 -21.53
C ALA A 227 53.85 -29.43 -21.66
N THR A 228 52.77 -28.90 -21.05
CA THR A 228 51.34 -29.29 -21.16
C THR A 228 50.97 -30.57 -20.39
N THR A 229 50.10 -30.54 -19.39
CA THR A 229 48.65 -30.30 -19.50
C THR A 229 48.01 -30.24 -18.10
N ALA A 230 46.98 -29.42 -17.92
CA ALA A 230 46.16 -29.33 -16.70
C ALA A 230 45.13 -30.48 -16.62
N PRO A 231 44.73 -30.94 -15.41
CA PRO A 231 43.61 -31.87 -15.23
C PRO A 231 42.26 -31.12 -15.20
N PRO A 232 41.11 -31.82 -15.38
CA PRO A 232 40.00 -31.32 -16.18
C PRO A 232 38.97 -30.45 -15.44
N ILE A 233 38.33 -29.61 -16.26
CA ILE A 233 37.21 -28.70 -15.99
C ILE A 233 35.94 -29.46 -15.55
N ARG A 234 35.25 -28.93 -14.53
CA ARG A 234 33.85 -29.22 -14.18
C ARG A 234 32.92 -28.30 -14.99
N PRO A 235 31.76 -28.75 -15.51
CA PRO A 235 30.97 -28.02 -16.51
C PRO A 235 30.30 -26.74 -15.97
N PRO A 236 29.90 -25.80 -16.85
CA PRO A 236 29.43 -24.47 -16.47
C PRO A 236 27.95 -24.50 -16.09
N ALA A 237 27.60 -23.92 -14.94
CA ALA A 237 26.22 -23.56 -14.65
C ALA A 237 25.91 -22.19 -15.28
N VAL A 238 24.94 -22.23 -16.18
CA VAL A 238 24.31 -21.10 -16.87
C VAL A 238 23.65 -20.14 -15.87
N ARG A 239 23.76 -18.86 -16.20
CA ARG A 239 23.21 -17.68 -15.52
C ARG A 239 21.69 -17.77 -15.29
N GLY A 240 21.25 -17.46 -14.07
CA GLY A 240 19.92 -16.95 -13.74
C GLY A 240 20.07 -15.78 -12.75
N PRO A 241 19.27 -14.69 -12.85
CA PRO A 241 19.48 -13.49 -12.06
C PRO A 241 18.79 -13.57 -10.69
N THR A 242 19.56 -13.44 -9.61
CA THR A 242 19.04 -13.16 -8.26
C THR A 242 19.33 -11.71 -7.85
N PRO A 243 18.44 -11.06 -7.08
CA PRO A 243 18.51 -9.63 -6.81
C PRO A 243 19.56 -9.29 -5.74
N GLY A 244 20.35 -8.25 -6.00
CA GLY A 244 21.34 -7.71 -5.06
C GLY A 244 20.74 -6.75 -4.01
N PRO A 245 21.53 -6.39 -2.97
CA PRO A 245 21.12 -5.51 -1.89
C PRO A 245 21.17 -4.02 -2.31
N PRO A 246 20.35 -3.13 -1.73
CA PRO A 246 20.29 -1.73 -2.15
C PRO A 246 21.42 -0.85 -1.54
N PRO A 247 21.81 0.26 -2.21
CA PRO A 247 22.80 1.24 -1.72
C PRO A 247 22.15 2.34 -0.85
N PRO A 248 22.95 3.19 -0.15
CA PRO A 248 22.45 4.13 0.85
C PRO A 248 22.05 5.48 0.23
N LEU A 249 21.01 6.11 0.77
CA LEU A 249 20.73 7.55 0.57
C LEU A 249 20.29 8.22 1.88
N ASN A 250 20.67 9.49 1.95
CA ASN A 250 20.80 10.40 3.08
C ASN A 250 19.49 11.17 3.41
N LEU A 251 19.47 11.81 4.59
CA LEU A 251 18.66 12.94 5.11
C LEU A 251 17.49 12.64 6.09
N SER A 252 17.70 13.15 7.32
CA SER A 252 16.95 13.27 8.61
C SER A 252 15.47 13.77 8.53
N PRO A 253 14.67 13.93 9.64
CA PRO A 253 15.01 13.88 11.09
C PRO A 253 14.01 13.17 12.07
N ALA A 254 14.51 12.95 13.29
CA ALA A 254 13.79 12.85 14.58
C ALA A 254 12.78 11.70 14.83
N PHE A 255 13.20 10.71 15.64
CA PHE A 255 12.56 10.34 16.92
C PHE A 255 13.44 9.27 17.60
N GLY A 256 14.02 9.59 18.76
CA GLY A 256 14.96 8.74 19.48
C GLY A 256 14.27 7.63 20.27
N ALA A 257 14.79 6.40 20.15
CA ALA A 257 14.56 5.31 21.09
C ALA A 257 15.55 5.41 22.27
N PRO A 258 15.17 5.05 23.51
CA PRO A 258 16.05 5.18 24.67
C PRO A 258 17.06 4.01 24.75
N PRO A 259 18.23 4.18 25.39
CA PRO A 259 19.22 3.11 25.52
C PRO A 259 18.89 2.13 26.66
N VAL A 260 19.32 0.88 26.46
CA VAL A 260 19.24 -0.23 27.41
C VAL A 260 20.29 -0.07 28.53
N PRO A 261 19.96 -0.23 29.83
CA PRO A 261 20.94 -0.11 30.92
C PRO A 261 21.92 -1.29 31.01
N SER A 262 23.20 -0.96 31.23
CA SER A 262 24.30 -1.89 31.45
C SER A 262 24.23 -2.58 32.82
N ARG A 263 24.62 -3.86 32.85
CA ARG A 263 24.65 -4.74 34.05
C ARG A 263 26.03 -4.67 34.74
N PRO A 264 26.11 -4.37 36.05
CA PRO A 264 27.33 -4.61 36.84
C PRO A 264 27.46 -6.08 37.27
N GLY A 265 28.67 -6.64 37.14
CA GLY A 265 29.08 -7.94 37.69
C GLY A 265 29.42 -7.88 39.20
N PRO A 266 29.68 -9.03 39.85
CA PRO A 266 29.52 -9.21 41.31
C PRO A 266 30.80 -9.00 42.12
N PRO A 267 30.70 -8.92 43.46
CA PRO A 267 31.69 -9.50 44.35
C PRO A 267 31.08 -10.59 45.26
N SER A 268 31.97 -11.49 45.71
CA SER A 268 31.67 -12.76 46.37
C SER A 268 31.52 -12.66 47.90
N ALA A 269 30.66 -13.55 48.43
CA ALA A 269 30.54 -14.19 49.75
C ALA A 269 31.00 -13.48 51.05
N TYR A 270 30.11 -13.37 52.05
CA TYR A 270 29.97 -14.29 53.22
C TYR A 270 28.98 -13.73 54.27
N ALA A 271 28.41 -14.67 55.05
CA ALA A 271 27.68 -14.55 56.33
C ALA A 271 26.14 -14.55 56.27
N GLY A 272 25.57 -15.52 57.01
CA GLY A 272 24.14 -15.83 57.11
C GLY A 272 23.35 -14.87 57.99
N ASP A 273 22.02 -14.88 57.86
CA ASP A 273 21.14 -15.51 58.83
C ASP A 273 19.68 -15.52 58.32
N THR A 274 18.90 -16.39 58.92
CA THR A 274 17.54 -16.84 58.58
C THR A 274 16.41 -15.82 58.86
N ASN A 275 15.52 -15.56 57.87
CA ASN A 275 14.04 -15.52 58.00
C ASN A 275 13.36 -15.11 56.67
N PRO A 276 12.22 -15.71 56.24
CA PRO A 276 11.48 -15.25 55.06
C PRO A 276 10.30 -14.36 55.49
N ALA A 277 10.41 -13.04 55.31
CA ALA A 277 9.27 -12.13 55.38
C ALA A 277 8.75 -11.83 53.97
N MET A 278 7.46 -12.10 53.73
CA MET A 278 6.75 -11.71 52.50
C MET A 278 6.85 -10.20 52.25
N PRO A 279 7.00 -9.73 50.99
CA PRO A 279 7.08 -8.30 50.71
C PRO A 279 5.70 -7.63 50.82
N LEU A 280 5.60 -6.57 51.63
CA LEU A 280 4.42 -5.71 51.75
C LEU A 280 4.26 -4.82 50.51
N ILE A 281 3.01 -4.66 50.09
CA ILE A 281 2.54 -3.81 48.99
C ILE A 281 2.66 -2.32 49.38
N PRO A 282 3.24 -1.43 48.55
CA PRO A 282 3.15 0.01 48.77
C PRO A 282 1.74 0.54 48.47
N SER A 283 1.15 1.26 49.43
CA SER A 283 -0.16 1.92 49.29
C SER A 283 -0.10 3.06 48.27
N ARG A 284 -1.05 3.07 47.33
CA ARG A 284 -1.17 4.10 46.28
C ARG A 284 -1.81 5.39 46.82
N PRO A 285 -1.32 6.59 46.49
CA PRO A 285 -2.01 7.83 46.85
C PRO A 285 -3.33 8.01 46.09
N ALA A 286 -4.32 8.62 46.74
CA ALA A 286 -5.64 8.90 46.19
C ALA A 286 -5.58 9.83 44.95
N ARG A 287 -6.36 9.48 43.93
CA ARG A 287 -6.49 10.20 42.66
C ARG A 287 -7.36 11.45 42.86
N VAL A 288 -6.76 12.64 42.80
CA VAL A 288 -7.49 13.91 42.69
C VAL A 288 -7.88 14.13 41.22
N PRO A 289 -9.13 14.51 40.88
CA PRO A 289 -9.52 14.81 39.50
C PRO A 289 -8.90 16.15 39.05
N PRO A 290 -8.42 16.29 37.79
CA PRO A 290 -8.01 17.59 37.28
C PRO A 290 -9.21 18.52 37.12
N ALA A 291 -9.11 19.71 37.72
CA ALA A 291 -10.05 20.80 37.54
C ALA A 291 -10.02 21.33 36.09
N LEU A 292 -11.21 21.65 35.56
CA LEU A 292 -11.41 22.30 34.27
C LEU A 292 -10.88 23.75 34.30
N PRO A 293 -10.14 24.22 33.28
CA PRO A 293 -9.77 25.63 33.17
C PRO A 293 -11.00 26.49 32.75
N PRO A 294 -11.10 27.74 33.24
CA PRO A 294 -12.23 28.61 32.96
C PRO A 294 -12.07 29.35 31.61
N GLY A 295 -13.15 29.38 30.83
CA GLY A 295 -13.44 30.48 29.90
C GLY A 295 -13.04 30.29 28.44
N ILE A 296 -13.98 29.77 27.63
CA ILE A 296 -14.14 30.18 26.22
C ILE A 296 -15.65 30.31 25.93
N PRO A 297 -16.15 31.46 25.43
CA PRO A 297 -17.57 31.69 25.21
C PRO A 297 -18.15 30.79 24.10
N SER A 298 -19.26 30.14 24.42
CA SER A 298 -20.09 29.34 23.52
C SER A 298 -20.65 30.19 22.37
N ARG A 299 -20.16 29.99 21.13
CA ARG A 299 -20.84 30.51 19.93
C ARG A 299 -22.11 29.70 19.67
N ARG A 300 -23.24 30.22 20.16
CA ARG A 300 -24.59 29.81 19.77
C ARG A 300 -24.81 30.10 18.27
N PRO A 301 -25.31 29.16 17.46
CA PRO A 301 -25.77 29.46 16.09
C PRO A 301 -27.01 30.36 16.13
N PRO A 302 -27.17 31.33 15.21
CA PRO A 302 -28.31 32.24 15.22
C PRO A 302 -29.62 31.49 14.92
N ALA A 303 -30.68 31.94 15.58
CA ALA A 303 -32.03 31.40 15.51
C ALA A 303 -32.61 31.47 14.08
N ALA A 304 -33.23 30.38 13.65
CA ALA A 304 -34.04 30.33 12.44
C ALA A 304 -35.33 31.17 12.63
N PRO A 305 -35.81 31.87 11.59
CA PRO A 305 -37.03 32.68 11.69
C PRO A 305 -38.29 31.80 11.77
N ASN A 306 -39.23 32.24 12.61
CA ASN A 306 -40.52 31.64 12.91
C ASN A 306 -41.31 31.23 11.66
N ARG A 307 -41.66 29.94 11.55
CA ARG A 307 -42.70 29.46 10.64
C ARG A 307 -44.04 29.45 11.39
N PRO A 308 -45.10 30.11 10.91
CA PRO A 308 -46.41 30.05 11.55
C PRO A 308 -47.02 28.65 11.42
N THR A 309 -47.44 28.11 12.56
CA THR A 309 -48.19 26.86 12.70
C THR A 309 -49.60 27.03 12.14
N ILE A 310 -49.91 26.40 11.00
CA ILE A 310 -51.30 26.13 10.60
C ILE A 310 -51.81 24.97 11.46
N ILE A 311 -52.73 25.28 12.36
CA ILE A 311 -53.52 24.31 13.11
C ILE A 311 -54.57 23.75 12.14
N ARG A 312 -54.48 22.47 11.80
CA ARG A 312 -55.59 21.74 11.18
C ARG A 312 -56.54 21.28 12.30
N PRO A 313 -57.85 21.56 12.22
CA PRO A 313 -58.81 20.99 13.16
C PRO A 313 -58.94 19.48 12.93
N SER A 314 -58.98 18.74 14.03
CA SER A 314 -59.17 17.30 14.11
C SER A 314 -60.54 16.88 13.59
N GLU A 315 -60.57 15.95 12.63
CA GLU A 315 -61.78 15.20 12.27
C GLU A 315 -62.12 14.17 13.35
N PRO A 316 -63.41 13.96 13.67
CA PRO A 316 -63.83 13.00 14.68
C PRO A 316 -63.77 11.55 14.16
N SER A 317 -63.23 10.69 15.03
CA SER A 317 -63.18 9.24 14.91
C SER A 317 -64.58 8.64 14.68
N LEU A 318 -64.70 7.79 13.68
CA LEU A 318 -65.87 6.95 13.40
C LEU A 318 -65.34 5.57 12.96
N LEU A 319 -66.08 4.52 13.35
CA LEU A 319 -65.84 3.06 13.23
C LEU A 319 -65.29 2.47 14.54
N ASP A 320 -66.09 1.78 15.36
CA ASP A 320 -66.79 0.50 15.11
C ASP A 320 -65.78 -0.65 14.89
#